data_AF-A0A3A6NKB7-F1
#
_entry.id   AF-A0A3A6NKB7-F1
#
_cell.length_a   1.000
_cell.length_b   1.000
_cell.length_c   1.000
_cell.angle_alpha   90.00
_cell.angle_beta   90.00
_cell.angle_gamma   90.00
#
_symmetry.space_group_name_H-M   'P 1'
#
loop_
_entity.id
_entity.type
_entity.pdbx_description
1 polymer ?
#
loop_
_entity_poly.entity_id
_entity_poly.type
_entity_poly.pdbx_seq_one_letter_code
_entity_poly.pdbx_strand_id
1 'polypeptide(L)' 'MKAEEFDKKFEAGEDLKDDLDFSKARRVNQEAKRVNIDFPAWVVEGLDKQSKRLGITRQALVKVWIAEKLKEAV' A
#
# COMPACT_ATOMS: atom_id res chain seq x y z
N MET A 1 -13.45 -10.46 26.92
CA MET A 1 -13.77 -9.34 27.83
C MET A 1 -14.95 -8.53 27.29
N LYS A 2 -15.54 -7.66 28.11
CA LYS A 2 -16.53 -6.68 27.63
C LYS A 2 -15.80 -5.48 27.02
N ALA A 3 -16.44 -4.79 26.06
CA ALA A 3 -15.84 -3.65 25.36
C ALA A 3 -15.35 -2.55 26.31
N GLU A 4 -16.15 -2.20 27.32
CA GLU A 4 -15.80 -1.17 28.32
C GLU A 4 -14.54 -1.49 29.14
N GLU A 5 -14.24 -2.77 29.32
CA GLU A 5 -13.05 -3.22 30.06
C GLU A 5 -11.81 -3.17 29.16
N PHE A 6 -11.97 -3.46 27.87
CA PHE A 6 -10.92 -3.35 26.87
C PHE A 6 -10.51 -1.88 26.68
N ASP A 7 -11.49 -0.99 26.54
CA ASP A 7 -11.25 0.45 26.39
C ASP A 7 -10.48 1.02 27.59
N LYS A 8 -10.85 0.63 28.82
CA LYS A 8 -10.13 1.07 30.03
C LYS A 8 -8.67 0.64 30.04
N LYS A 9 -8.37 -0.62 29.69
CA LYS A 9 -6.99 -1.12 29.63
C LYS A 9 -6.19 -0.47 28.49
N PHE A 10 -6.84 -0.23 27.35
CA PHE A 10 -6.23 0.47 26.21
C PHE A 10 -5.83 1.91 26.59
N GLU A 11 -6.73 2.68 27.18
CA GLU A 11 -6.48 4.05 27.62
C GLU A 11 -5.45 4.12 28.76
N ALA A 12 -5.37 3.09 29.60
CA ALA A 12 -4.34 2.96 30.63
C ALA A 12 -2.95 2.60 30.06
N GLY A 13 -2.83 2.31 28.76
CA GLY A 13 -1.58 1.96 28.10
C GLY A 13 -1.06 0.56 28.46
N GLU A 14 -1.94 -0.33 28.91
CA GLU A 14 -1.60 -1.71 29.27
C GLU A 14 -1.32 -2.59 28.02
N ASP A 15 -0.51 -3.65 28.16
CA ASP A 15 -0.28 -4.60 27.06
C ASP A 15 -1.51 -5.49 26.86
N LEU A 16 -2.13 -5.39 25.69
CA LEU A 16 -3.36 -6.10 25.31
C LEU A 16 -3.10 -7.33 24.44
N LYS A 17 -1.85 -7.73 24.21
CA LYS A 17 -1.53 -8.84 23.28
C LYS A 17 -2.27 -10.14 23.61
N ASP A 18 -2.39 -10.48 24.89
CA ASP A 18 -3.06 -11.71 25.33
C ASP A 18 -4.60 -11.63 25.21
N ASP A 19 -5.14 -10.40 25.12
CA ASP A 19 -6.57 -10.13 24.93
C ASP A 19 -6.96 -10.08 23.43
N LEU A 20 -5.98 -10.09 22.50
CA LEU A 20 -6.18 -10.00 21.05
C LEU A 20 -5.96 -11.34 20.34
N ASP A 21 -6.93 -11.75 19.51
CA ASP A 21 -6.77 -12.90 18.62
C ASP A 21 -6.05 -12.51 17.32
N PHE A 22 -4.76 -12.85 17.23
CA PHE A 22 -3.94 -12.61 16.05
C PHE A 22 -4.07 -13.68 14.96
N SER A 23 -4.90 -14.72 15.13
CA SER A 23 -5.05 -15.80 14.14
C SER A 23 -5.46 -15.30 12.75
N LYS A 24 -6.14 -14.15 12.69
CA LYS A 24 -6.55 -13.45 11.46
C LYS A 24 -5.83 -12.13 11.22
N ALA A 25 -4.87 -11.78 12.07
CA ALA A 25 -4.12 -10.55 11.92
C ALA A 25 -3.33 -10.60 10.60
N ARG A 26 -3.63 -9.66 9.72
CA ARG A 26 -2.93 -9.52 8.43
C ARG A 26 -2.62 -8.06 8.18
N ARG A 27 -1.50 -7.82 7.51
CA ARG A 27 -1.20 -6.50 6.98
C ARG A 27 -2.06 -6.31 5.73
N VAL A 28 -3.11 -5.51 5.84
CA VAL A 28 -3.94 -5.12 4.70
C VAL A 28 -3.07 -4.41 3.65
N ASN A 29 -3.43 -4.56 2.36
CA ASN A 29 -2.73 -3.97 1.21
C ASN A 29 -1.30 -4.49 0.94
N GLN A 30 -0.90 -5.64 1.49
CA GLN A 30 0.40 -6.25 1.17
C GLN A 30 0.35 -7.29 0.04
N GLU A 31 -0.82 -7.80 -0.30
CA GLU A 31 -0.96 -8.74 -1.40
C GLU A 31 -0.77 -8.04 -2.74
N ALA A 32 0.29 -8.41 -3.46
CA ALA A 32 0.54 -7.91 -4.80
C ALA A 32 -0.47 -8.53 -5.79
N LYS A 33 -1.31 -7.70 -6.40
CA LYS A 33 -2.20 -8.10 -7.49
C LYS A 33 -1.59 -7.73 -8.85
N ARG A 34 -1.52 -8.69 -9.77
CA ARG A 34 -1.07 -8.43 -11.15
C ARG A 34 -2.19 -7.79 -11.96
N VAL A 35 -1.86 -6.75 -12.71
CA VAL A 35 -2.74 -6.08 -13.66
C VAL A 35 -2.03 -6.02 -15.00
N ASN A 36 -2.70 -6.44 -16.07
CA ASN A 36 -2.19 -6.35 -17.44
C ASN A 36 -2.83 -5.13 -18.10
N ILE A 37 -2.01 -4.29 -18.74
CA ILE A 37 -2.44 -3.03 -19.35
C ILE A 37 -1.66 -2.86 -20.66
N ASP A 38 -2.36 -2.52 -21.73
CA ASP A 38 -1.75 -2.14 -23.00
C ASP A 38 -1.62 -0.61 -23.08
N PHE A 39 -0.50 -0.16 -23.64
CA PHE A 39 -0.22 1.26 -23.84
C PHE A 39 0.10 1.53 -25.32
N PRO A 40 -0.34 2.67 -25.87
CA PRO A 40 0.15 3.12 -27.18
C PRO A 40 1.67 3.24 -27.21
N ALA A 41 2.28 3.01 -28.38
CA ALA A 41 3.74 3.04 -28.54
C ALA A 41 4.39 4.33 -28.01
N TRP A 42 3.78 5.49 -28.29
CA TRP A 42 4.28 6.79 -27.82
C TRP A 42 4.30 6.92 -26.29
N VAL A 43 3.39 6.26 -25.58
CA VAL A 43 3.37 6.25 -24.11
C VAL A 43 4.56 5.43 -23.60
N VAL A 44 4.80 4.26 -24.18
CA VAL A 44 5.92 3.39 -23.80
C VAL A 44 7.25 4.11 -24.03
N GLU A 45 7.43 4.76 -25.18
CA GLU A 45 8.63 5.56 -25.47
C GLU A 45 8.83 6.71 -24.46
N GLY A 46 7.74 7.38 -24.05
CA GLY A 46 7.77 8.40 -23.01
C GLY A 46 8.21 7.83 -21.65
N LEU A 47 7.65 6.67 -21.26
CA LEU A 47 8.02 5.97 -20.03
C LEU A 47 9.50 5.57 -20.03
N ASP A 48 10.01 5.06 -21.16
CA ASP A 48 11.42 4.67 -21.32
C ASP A 48 12.38 5.83 -21.07
N LYS A 49 12.05 6.98 -21.66
CA LYS A 49 12.89 8.17 -21.53
C LYS A 49 12.95 8.63 -20.07
N GLN A 50 11.81 8.62 -19.37
CA GLN A 50 11.77 9.01 -17.96
C GLN A 50 12.42 7.96 -17.05
N SER A 51 12.21 6.67 -17.32
CA SER A 51 12.78 5.59 -16.53
C SER A 51 14.32 5.61 -16.62
N LYS A 52 14.88 5.86 -17.81
CA LYS A 52 16.32 6.06 -18.01
C LYS A 52 16.85 7.27 -17.25
N ARG A 53 16.14 8.41 -17.31
CA ARG A 53 16.54 9.64 -16.62
C ARG A 53 16.58 9.44 -15.10
N LEU A 54 15.63 8.70 -14.55
CA LEU A 54 15.50 8.45 -13.11
C LEU A 54 16.31 7.24 -12.63
N GLY A 55 16.88 6.44 -13.54
CA GLY A 55 17.62 5.23 -13.19
C GLY A 55 16.76 4.10 -12.61
N ILE A 56 15.45 4.08 -12.92
CA ILE A 56 14.51 3.07 -12.42
C ILE A 56 13.85 2.31 -13.57
N THR A 57 13.21 1.18 -13.26
CA THR A 57 12.46 0.41 -14.26
C THR A 57 11.15 1.10 -14.63
N ARG A 58 10.62 0.81 -15.83
CA ARG A 58 9.28 1.29 -16.25
C ARG A 58 8.20 0.94 -15.23
N GLN A 59 8.23 -0.28 -14.72
CA GLN A 59 7.24 -0.75 -13.75
C GLN A 59 7.33 0.03 -12.43
N ALA A 60 8.54 0.36 -11.97
CA ALA A 60 8.72 1.21 -10.80
C ALA A 60 8.19 2.63 -11.05
N LEU A 61 8.49 3.21 -12.22
CA LEU A 61 7.98 4.52 -12.61
C LEU A 61 6.44 4.57 -12.62
N VAL A 62 5.80 3.57 -13.25
CA VAL A 62 4.33 3.45 -13.30
C VAL A 62 3.75 3.34 -11.88
N LYS A 63 4.37 2.56 -10.98
CA LYS A 63 3.93 2.46 -9.58
C LYS A 63 3.96 3.80 -8.86
N VAL A 64 5.05 4.57 -9.02
CA VAL A 64 5.21 5.88 -8.37
C VAL A 64 4.16 6.86 -8.88
N TRP A 65 4.02 7.02 -10.19
CA TRP A 65 3.07 7.98 -10.76
C TRP A 65 1.61 7.65 -10.42
N ILE A 66 1.23 6.37 -10.45
CA ILE A 66 -0.11 5.95 -10.04
C ILE A 66 -0.34 6.25 -8.56
N ALA A 67 0.62 5.94 -7.69
CA ALA A 67 0.51 6.21 -6.26
C ALA A 67 0.36 7.71 -5.96
N GLU A 68 1.13 8.56 -6.65
CA GLU A 68 1.02 10.03 -6.54
C GLU A 68 -0.37 10.51 -6.96
N LYS A 69 -0.89 10.05 -8.11
CA LYS A 69 -2.21 10.44 -8.61
C LYS A 69 -3.36 9.95 -7.72
N LEU A 70 -3.25 8.74 -7.17
CA LEU A 70 -4.25 8.23 -6.22
C LEU A 70 -4.22 9.00 -4.90
N LYS A 71 -3.05 9.47 -4.44
CA LYS A 71 -2.94 10.29 -3.23
C LYS A 71 -3.56 11.67 -3.40
N GLU A 72 -3.50 12.26 -4.60
CA GLU A 72 -4.15 13.54 -4.91
C GLU A 72 -5.68 13.43 -5.01
N ALA A 73 -6.21 12.24 -5.32
CA ALA A 73 -7.63 12.00 -5.54
C ALA A 73 -8.43 11.70 -4.26
N VAL A 74 -7.75 11.61 -3.11
CA VAL A 74 -8.31 11.32 -1.77
C VAL A 74 -8.08 12.52 -0.88
#